data_AF-A0A9P6Y1T0-F1
#
_entry.id   AF-A0A9P6Y1T0-F1
#
_cell.length_a   1.000
_cell.length_b   1.000
_cell.length_c   1.000
_cell.angle_alpha   90.00
_cell.angle_beta   90.00
_cell.angle_gamma   90.00
#
_symmetry.space_group_name_H-M   'P 1'
#
loop_
_entity.id
_entity.type
_entity.pdbx_description
1 polymer ?
#
loop_
_entity_poly.entity_id
_entity_poly.type
_entity_poly.pdbx_seq_one_letter_code
_entity_poly.pdbx_strand_id
1 'polypeptide(L)'
;MGEGDPGRSVPPAFYALARELTRAHGSLLLLDSIQAGLRAHGVLSVVDYPGFEGLDPPDMETYSKALNAAQYPLSVLAVTEHAAQLYRKGIYGNTMTSNPRALDVACATLAQLTPQVRANIAERGTEAVRKLEQLKGELGGLITKVQGTGLLFSCELAPHTAST
;
A
#
# COMPACT_ATOMS: atom_id res chain seq x y z
N MET A 1 -1.04 -0.17 7.14
CA MET A 1 -1.33 0.28 5.77
C MET A 1 -2.72 -0.22 5.35
N GLY A 2 -3.78 0.58 5.53
CA GLY A 2 -5.16 0.18 5.20
C GLY A 2 -6.19 1.19 5.70
N GLU A 3 -7.48 1.01 5.34
CA GLU A 3 -8.59 1.93 5.68
C GLU A 3 -8.83 2.05 7.20
N GLY A 4 -8.33 1.13 8.02
CA GLY A 4 -8.49 1.17 9.49
C GLY A 4 -7.45 2.00 10.27
N ASP A 5 -6.24 2.18 9.74
CA ASP A 5 -5.16 2.96 10.39
C ASP A 5 -4.28 3.65 9.31
N PRO A 6 -4.85 4.64 8.57
CA PRO A 6 -4.21 5.25 7.42
C PRO A 6 -2.91 5.97 7.79
N GLY A 7 -1.87 5.74 7.00
CA GLY A 7 -0.54 6.33 7.19
C GLY A 7 0.39 5.59 8.16
N ARG A 8 -0.09 4.56 8.86
CA ARG A 8 0.77 3.68 9.65
C ARG A 8 1.48 2.65 8.77
N SER A 9 2.81 2.71 8.77
CA SER A 9 3.67 1.70 8.14
C SER A 9 3.72 0.41 8.94
N VAL A 10 3.92 -0.71 8.23
CA VAL A 10 4.22 -2.00 8.83
C VAL A 10 5.72 -2.04 9.14
N PRO A 11 6.16 -2.40 10.36
CA PRO A 11 7.58 -2.56 10.64
C PRO A 11 8.19 -3.75 9.86
N PRO A 12 9.42 -3.63 9.33
CA PRO A 12 10.10 -4.76 8.66
C PRO A 12 10.18 -6.02 9.51
N ALA A 13 10.47 -5.87 10.81
CA ALA A 13 10.54 -7.00 11.75
C ALA A 13 9.20 -7.72 11.93
N PHE A 14 8.08 -6.99 11.89
CA PHE A 14 6.75 -7.60 11.95
C PHE A 14 6.47 -8.42 10.69
N TYR A 15 6.78 -7.86 9.52
CA TYR A 15 6.63 -8.57 8.24
C TYR A 15 7.50 -9.82 8.19
N ALA A 16 8.77 -9.72 8.59
CA ALA A 16 9.71 -10.83 8.61
C ALA A 16 9.19 -11.98 9.50
N LEU A 17 8.72 -11.65 10.71
CA LEU A 17 8.13 -12.63 11.62
C LEU A 17 6.84 -13.26 11.05
N ALA A 18 5.97 -12.46 10.42
CA ALA A 18 4.78 -12.99 9.76
C ALA A 18 5.14 -13.94 8.62
N ARG A 19 6.19 -13.63 7.84
CA ARG A 19 6.69 -14.49 6.76
C ARG A 19 7.28 -15.79 7.30
N GLU A 20 8.06 -15.72 8.37
CA GLU A 20 8.62 -16.89 9.04
C GLU A 20 7.51 -17.83 9.52
N LEU A 21 6.53 -17.30 10.26
CA LEU A 21 5.44 -18.09 10.83
C LEU A 21 4.54 -18.70 9.75
N THR A 22 4.19 -17.93 8.71
CA THR A 22 3.36 -18.46 7.61
C THR A 22 4.06 -19.64 6.90
N ARG A 23 5.37 -19.53 6.64
CA ARG A 23 6.16 -20.64 6.09
C ARG A 23 6.21 -21.84 7.04
N ALA A 24 6.49 -21.63 8.33
CA ALA A 24 6.59 -22.69 9.33
C ALA A 24 5.28 -23.49 9.48
N HIS A 25 4.14 -22.84 9.28
CA HIS A 25 2.81 -23.46 9.39
C HIS A 25 2.20 -23.89 8.03
N GLY A 26 2.94 -23.78 6.92
CA GLY A 26 2.41 -24.09 5.59
C GLY A 26 1.21 -23.21 5.18
N SER A 27 1.11 -22.02 5.75
CA SER A 27 0.06 -21.03 5.47
C SER A 27 0.55 -20.01 4.44
N LEU A 28 -0.38 -19.40 3.69
CA LEU A 28 -0.04 -18.35 2.74
C LEU A 28 0.02 -16.97 3.43
N LEU A 29 1.03 -16.19 3.10
CA LEU A 29 1.10 -14.77 3.43
C LEU A 29 0.54 -13.96 2.26
N LEU A 30 -0.55 -13.24 2.50
CA LEU A 30 -1.20 -12.38 1.52
C LEU A 30 -1.05 -10.92 1.96
N LEU A 31 -0.59 -10.05 1.08
CA LEU A 31 -0.57 -8.60 1.31
C LEU A 31 -1.58 -7.87 0.44
N ASP A 32 -2.31 -6.96 1.06
CA ASP A 32 -3.16 -6.00 0.35
C ASP A 32 -2.41 -4.68 0.16
N SER A 33 -1.96 -4.46 -1.08
CA SER A 33 -1.23 -3.26 -1.49
C SER A 33 -2.08 -2.30 -2.33
N ILE A 34 -3.41 -2.48 -2.35
CA ILE A 34 -4.35 -1.65 -3.13
C ILE A 34 -4.28 -0.17 -2.73
N GLN A 35 -3.97 0.13 -1.46
CA GLN A 35 -3.80 1.51 -0.98
C GLN A 35 -2.37 1.93 -0.70
N ALA A 36 -1.51 0.97 -0.37
CA ALA A 36 -0.23 1.21 0.26
C ALA A 36 0.88 1.57 -0.75
N GLY A 37 1.26 0.63 -1.62
CA GLY A 37 2.54 0.68 -2.35
C GLY A 37 2.74 1.97 -3.15
N LEU A 38 1.89 2.18 -4.15
CA LEU A 38 2.06 3.29 -5.08
C LEU A 38 1.87 4.68 -4.42
N ARG A 39 1.03 4.78 -3.38
CA ARG A 39 0.72 6.07 -2.75
C ARG A 39 1.70 6.44 -1.63
N ALA A 40 2.20 5.45 -0.88
CA ALA A 40 3.09 5.69 0.24
C ALA A 40 4.56 5.79 -0.20
N HIS A 41 4.98 4.93 -1.13
CA HIS A 41 6.39 4.80 -1.49
C HIS A 41 6.64 5.02 -2.99
N GLY A 42 5.58 5.03 -3.81
CA GLY A 42 5.72 5.10 -5.26
C GLY A 42 6.38 3.85 -5.86
N VAL A 43 6.41 2.74 -5.11
CA VAL A 43 6.95 1.45 -5.52
C VAL A 43 5.80 0.44 -5.58
N LEU A 44 5.94 -0.61 -6.39
CA LEU A 44 4.85 -1.55 -6.63
C LEU A 44 4.67 -2.51 -5.44
N SER A 45 5.74 -3.19 -5.02
CA SER A 45 5.66 -4.27 -4.03
C SER A 45 6.24 -3.86 -2.67
N VAL A 46 5.77 -4.52 -1.61
CA VAL A 46 6.30 -4.38 -0.24
C VAL A 46 7.80 -4.61 -0.13
N VAL A 47 8.39 -5.49 -0.95
CA VAL A 47 9.83 -5.78 -0.93
C VAL A 47 10.70 -4.66 -1.48
N ASP A 48 10.08 -3.68 -2.17
CA ASP A 48 10.73 -2.47 -2.65
C ASP A 48 10.61 -1.31 -1.65
N TYR A 49 10.01 -1.54 -0.47
CA TYR A 49 9.86 -0.49 0.54
C TYR A 49 11.20 -0.27 1.25
N PRO A 50 11.49 0.97 1.67
CA PRO A 50 12.67 1.24 2.49
C PRO A 50 12.70 0.38 3.76
N GLY A 51 13.78 -0.40 3.93
CA GLY A 51 13.99 -1.34 5.04
C GLY A 51 13.41 -2.74 4.82
N PHE A 52 12.72 -2.98 3.71
CA PHE A 52 12.20 -4.30 3.31
C PHE A 52 13.06 -4.97 2.24
N GLU A 53 14.07 -4.26 1.71
CA GLU A 53 14.97 -4.79 0.72
C GLU A 53 15.69 -6.03 1.28
N GLY A 54 15.55 -7.17 0.59
CA GLY A 54 16.12 -8.45 1.02
C GLY A 54 15.20 -9.31 1.89
N LEU A 55 14.00 -8.85 2.22
CA LEU A 55 12.97 -9.72 2.78
C LEU A 55 12.30 -10.54 1.68
N ASP A 56 11.90 -11.77 2.03
CA ASP A 56 11.18 -12.65 1.12
C ASP A 56 9.85 -12.03 0.68
N PRO A 57 9.44 -12.19 -0.60
CA PRO A 57 8.13 -11.75 -1.05
C PRO A 57 7.00 -12.54 -0.38
N PRO A 58 5.78 -11.97 -0.28
CA PRO A 58 4.62 -12.72 0.16
C PRO A 58 4.21 -13.74 -0.88
N ASP A 59 3.35 -14.68 -0.50
CA ASP A 59 2.82 -15.65 -1.45
C ASP A 59 1.88 -15.00 -2.47
N MET A 60 1.18 -13.94 -2.06
CA MET A 60 0.35 -13.10 -2.93
C MET A 60 0.39 -11.63 -2.51
N GLU A 61 0.35 -10.72 -3.48
CA GLU A 61 0.17 -9.30 -3.26
C GLU A 61 -0.91 -8.73 -4.21
N THR A 62 -1.81 -7.89 -3.70
CA THR A 62 -2.94 -7.36 -4.48
C THR A 62 -2.74 -5.89 -4.85
N TYR A 63 -3.14 -5.52 -6.06
CA TYR A 63 -3.01 -4.16 -6.60
C TYR A 63 -4.28 -3.72 -7.31
N SER A 64 -4.64 -2.45 -7.17
CA SER A 64 -5.74 -1.79 -7.89
C SER A 64 -5.61 -0.26 -7.73
N LYS A 65 -6.71 0.49 -7.75
CA LYS A 65 -6.82 1.93 -7.46
C LYS A 65 -5.71 2.75 -8.13
N ALA A 66 -4.64 3.09 -7.42
CA ALA A 66 -3.55 3.90 -7.96
C ALA A 66 -2.90 3.28 -9.21
N LEU A 67 -2.86 1.94 -9.31
CA LEU A 67 -2.27 1.24 -10.47
C LEU A 67 -2.96 1.59 -11.78
N ASN A 68 -4.26 1.88 -11.72
CA ASN A 68 -5.07 2.11 -12.89
C ASN A 68 -5.43 3.59 -13.13
N ALA A 69 -4.87 4.48 -12.29
CA ALA A 69 -5.05 5.94 -12.34
C ALA A 69 -6.52 6.40 -12.43
N ALA A 70 -7.46 5.56 -11.97
CA ALA A 70 -8.90 5.73 -12.18
C ALA A 70 -9.34 5.88 -13.65
N GLN A 71 -8.46 5.55 -14.61
CA GLN A 71 -8.73 5.66 -16.04
C GLN A 71 -9.42 4.42 -16.60
N TYR A 72 -9.10 3.24 -16.06
CA TYR A 72 -9.70 1.98 -16.50
C TYR A 72 -9.70 0.96 -15.36
N PRO A 73 -10.82 0.27 -15.04
CA PRO A 73 -10.83 -0.69 -13.94
C PRO A 73 -9.82 -1.83 -14.14
N LEU A 74 -8.94 -2.02 -13.15
CA LEU A 74 -7.98 -3.13 -13.09
C LEU A 74 -7.74 -3.51 -11.64
N SER A 75 -7.71 -4.81 -11.40
CA SER A 75 -7.16 -5.40 -10.18
C SER A 75 -6.21 -6.53 -10.57
N VAL A 76 -5.09 -6.64 -9.87
CA VAL A 76 -4.04 -7.63 -10.11
C VAL A 76 -3.80 -8.42 -8.83
N LEU A 77 -3.72 -9.74 -8.97
CA LEU A 77 -3.19 -10.64 -7.95
C LEU A 77 -1.82 -11.09 -8.44
N ALA A 78 -0.74 -10.54 -7.88
CA ALA A 78 0.59 -11.08 -8.10
C ALA A 78 0.78 -12.25 -7.14
N VAL A 79 1.19 -13.40 -7.67
CA VAL A 79 1.40 -14.62 -6.89
C VAL A 79 2.79 -15.17 -7.16
N THR A 80 3.40 -15.76 -6.15
CA THR A 80 4.62 -16.55 -6.30
C THR A 80 4.35 -17.83 -7.08
N GLU A 81 5.40 -18.48 -7.58
CA GLU A 81 5.28 -19.78 -8.24
C GLU A 81 4.62 -20.84 -7.34
N HIS A 82 4.98 -20.86 -6.05
CA HIS A 82 4.37 -21.75 -5.06
C HIS A 82 2.85 -21.53 -4.95
N ALA A 83 2.41 -20.28 -4.79
CA ALA A 83 0.98 -19.96 -4.72
C ALA A 83 0.26 -20.25 -6.06
N ALA A 84 0.92 -20.03 -7.19
CA ALA A 84 0.36 -20.31 -8.52
C ALA A 84 0.06 -21.81 -8.73
N GLN A 85 0.84 -22.72 -8.13
CA GLN A 85 0.58 -24.17 -8.21
C GLN A 85 -0.70 -24.61 -7.50
N LEU A 86 -1.15 -23.84 -6.50
CA LEU A 86 -2.41 -24.08 -5.79
C LEU A 86 -3.63 -23.63 -6.61
N TYR A 87 -3.44 -22.72 -7.56
CA TYR A 87 -4.52 -22.19 -8.39
C TYR A 87 -5.03 -23.24 -9.38
N ARG A 88 -6.34 -23.53 -9.33
CA ARG A 88 -6.99 -24.42 -10.31
C ARG A 88 -7.49 -23.62 -11.49
N LYS A 89 -6.99 -23.91 -12.69
CA LYS A 89 -7.48 -23.29 -13.92
C LYS A 89 -8.97 -23.64 -14.14
N GLY A 90 -9.77 -22.67 -14.55
CA GLY A 90 -11.18 -22.85 -14.89
C GLY A 90 -12.18 -22.69 -13.74
N ILE A 91 -11.72 -22.52 -12.49
CA ILE A 91 -12.64 -22.30 -11.33
C ILE A 91 -13.12 -20.84 -11.23
N TYR A 92 -12.29 -19.91 -11.69
CA TYR A 92 -12.54 -18.49 -11.65
C TYR A 92 -12.07 -17.87 -12.96
N GLY A 93 -12.93 -17.03 -13.52
CA GLY A 93 -12.67 -16.28 -14.73
C GLY A 93 -13.69 -15.17 -14.85
N ASN A 94 -13.28 -14.06 -15.46
CA ASN A 94 -14.20 -13.01 -15.86
C ASN A 94 -13.88 -12.59 -17.30
N THR A 95 -14.88 -12.11 -18.03
CA THR A 95 -14.76 -11.72 -19.46
C THR A 95 -13.69 -10.66 -19.71
N MET A 96 -13.36 -9.85 -18.70
CA MET A 96 -12.42 -8.74 -18.78
C MET A 96 -11.02 -9.09 -18.28
N THR A 97 -10.75 -10.37 -18.00
CA THR A 97 -9.46 -10.82 -17.49
C THR A 97 -8.40 -10.54 -18.56
N SER A 98 -7.29 -9.92 -18.14
CA SER A 98 -6.19 -9.55 -19.04
C SER A 98 -6.60 -8.62 -20.19
N ASN A 99 -7.58 -7.72 -19.96
CA ASN A 99 -7.94 -6.69 -20.92
C ASN A 99 -6.71 -5.84 -21.31
N PRO A 100 -6.31 -5.80 -22.60
CA PRO A 100 -5.11 -5.08 -23.03
C PRO A 100 -5.11 -3.60 -22.68
N ARG A 101 -6.27 -2.92 -22.77
CA ARG A 101 -6.39 -1.50 -22.42
C ARG A 101 -6.13 -1.25 -20.94
N ALA A 102 -6.60 -2.15 -20.08
CA ALA A 102 -6.37 -2.06 -18.64
C ALA A 102 -4.86 -2.22 -18.33
N LEU A 103 -4.19 -3.15 -19.02
CA LEU A 103 -2.75 -3.38 -18.89
C LEU A 103 -1.92 -2.20 -19.39
N ASP A 104 -2.26 -1.62 -20.55
CA ASP A 104 -1.57 -0.44 -21.09
C ASP A 104 -1.63 0.75 -20.14
N VAL A 105 -2.80 1.02 -19.54
CA VAL A 105 -2.98 2.07 -18.54
C VAL A 105 -2.10 1.82 -17.31
N ALA A 106 -2.04 0.56 -16.85
CA ALA A 106 -1.22 0.20 -15.70
C ALA A 106 0.28 0.38 -15.97
N CYS A 107 0.75 -0.09 -17.12
CA CYS A 107 2.14 0.09 -17.56
C CYS A 107 2.50 1.58 -17.68
N ALA A 108 1.64 2.39 -18.30
CA ALA A 108 1.85 3.83 -18.41
C ALA A 108 1.85 4.54 -17.04
N THR A 109 1.03 4.09 -16.10
CA THR A 109 0.99 4.62 -14.74
C THR A 109 2.28 4.28 -13.98
N LEU A 110 2.75 3.03 -14.07
CA LEU A 110 4.00 2.61 -13.44
C LEU A 110 5.21 3.35 -14.01
N ALA A 111 5.24 3.59 -15.32
CA ALA A 111 6.29 4.36 -15.98
C ALA A 111 6.40 5.82 -15.48
N GLN A 112 5.30 6.38 -14.98
CA GLN A 112 5.30 7.74 -14.40
C GLN A 112 5.85 7.79 -12.98
N LEU A 113 6.05 6.66 -12.30
CA LEU A 113 6.64 6.60 -10.95
C LEU A 113 8.16 6.66 -11.02
N THR A 114 8.66 7.75 -11.60
CA THR A 114 10.09 8.04 -11.74
C THR A 114 10.75 8.25 -10.37
N PRO A 115 12.08 8.18 -10.28
CA PRO A 115 12.81 8.50 -9.05
C PRO A 115 12.45 9.89 -8.48
N GLN A 116 12.25 10.87 -9.35
CA GLN A 116 11.84 12.23 -8.95
C GLN A 116 10.44 12.24 -8.33
N VAL A 117 9.49 11.50 -8.90
CA VAL A 117 8.14 11.37 -8.33
C VAL A 117 8.19 10.67 -6.97
N ARG A 118 8.98 9.60 -6.83
CA ARG A 118 9.17 8.89 -5.55
C ARG A 118 9.78 9.78 -4.47
N ALA A 119 10.81 10.56 -4.82
CA ALA A 119 11.40 11.56 -3.92
C ALA A 119 10.35 12.59 -3.48
N ASN A 120 9.57 13.12 -4.42
CA ASN A 120 8.50 14.06 -4.12
C ASN A 120 7.42 13.47 -3.20
N ILE A 121 7.03 12.20 -3.36
CA ILE A 121 6.10 11.51 -2.46
C ILE A 121 6.62 11.53 -1.01
N ALA A 122 7.90 11.18 -0.81
CA ALA A 122 8.52 11.16 0.50
C ALA A 122 8.63 12.57 1.11
N GLU A 123 9.10 13.54 0.32
CA GLU A 123 9.25 14.92 0.77
C GLU A 123 7.92 15.58 1.14
N ARG A 124 6.91 15.49 0.26
CA ARG A 124 5.59 16.07 0.50
C ARG A 124 4.86 15.35 1.63
N GLY A 125 5.06 14.05 1.78
CA GLY A 125 4.56 13.29 2.93
C GLY A 125 5.12 13.79 4.26
N THR A 126 6.44 13.97 4.32
CA THR A 126 7.13 14.52 5.50
C THR A 126 6.66 15.94 5.80
N GLU A 127 6.51 16.77 4.76
CA GLU A 127 5.96 18.11 4.90
C GLU A 127 4.54 18.10 5.47
N ALA A 128 3.66 17.26 4.94
CA ALA A 128 2.26 17.18 5.37
C ALA A 128 2.17 16.77 6.85
N VAL A 129 2.86 15.70 7.26
CA VAL A 129 2.89 15.25 8.66
C VAL A 129 3.41 16.35 9.58
N ARG A 130 4.51 17.02 9.22
CA ARG A 130 5.07 18.12 10.01
C ARG A 130 4.08 19.28 10.18
N LYS A 131 3.39 19.69 9.11
CA LYS A 131 2.38 20.76 9.18
C LYS A 131 1.18 20.36 10.03
N LEU A 132 0.75 19.11 9.94
CA LEU A 132 -0.34 18.58 10.76
C LEU A 132 0.04 18.48 12.24
N GLU A 133 1.30 18.14 12.57
CA GLU A 133 1.80 18.17 13.95
C GLU A 133 1.90 19.60 14.50
N GLN A 134 2.27 20.59 13.67
CA GLN A 134 2.21 21.99 14.08
C GLN A 134 0.76 22.39 14.40
N LEU A 135 -0.18 22.06 13.50
CA LEU A 135 -1.60 22.34 13.71
C LEU A 135 -2.13 21.66 14.98
N LYS A 136 -1.69 20.43 15.28
CA LYS A 136 -2.01 19.74 16.53
C LYS A 136 -1.60 20.56 17.76
N GLY A 137 -0.41 21.16 17.74
CA GLY A 137 0.08 22.03 18.81
C GLY A 137 -0.74 23.31 18.96
N GLU A 138 -1.19 23.89 17.86
CA GLU A 138 -2.03 25.10 17.83
C GLU A 138 -3.46 24.84 18.32
N LEU A 139 -4.02 23.66 18.03
CA LEU A 139 -5.41 23.30 18.33
C LEU A 139 -5.63 22.74 19.74
N GLY A 140 -4.61 22.77 20.62
CA GLY A 140 -4.80 22.59 22.06
C GLY A 140 -5.48 21.28 22.49
N GLY A 141 -5.31 20.19 21.73
CA GLY A 141 -5.86 18.86 22.05
C GLY A 141 -7.01 18.38 21.16
N LEU A 142 -7.46 19.16 20.17
CA LEU A 142 -8.48 18.69 19.21
C LEU A 142 -7.95 17.60 18.26
N ILE A 143 -6.64 17.56 18.02
CA ILE A 143 -5.95 16.48 17.29
C ILE A 143 -5.20 15.64 18.32
N THR A 144 -5.50 14.35 18.41
CA THR A 144 -4.88 13.44 19.39
C THR A 144 -3.63 12.77 18.82
N LYS A 145 -3.63 12.47 17.53
CA LYS A 145 -2.56 11.76 16.84
C LYS A 145 -2.41 12.24 15.40
N VAL A 146 -1.18 12.39 14.96
CA VAL A 146 -0.82 12.57 13.54
C VAL A 146 0.13 11.45 13.17
N GLN A 147 -0.02 10.90 11.98
CA GLN A 147 0.90 9.89 11.46
C GLN A 147 0.86 9.87 9.93
N GLY A 148 1.93 9.38 9.31
CA GLY A 148 1.97 9.24 7.86
C GLY A 148 3.17 8.47 7.35
N THR A 149 3.00 7.89 6.15
CA THR A 149 4.04 7.23 5.36
C THR A 149 3.87 7.70 3.92
N GLY A 150 4.81 8.49 3.43
CA GLY A 150 4.66 9.22 2.16
C GLY A 150 3.37 10.03 2.12
N LEU A 151 2.61 9.93 1.03
CA LEU A 151 1.34 10.66 0.86
C LEU A 151 0.11 9.95 1.46
N LEU A 152 0.31 8.90 2.26
CA LEU A 152 -0.74 8.36 3.12
C LEU A 152 -0.51 8.89 4.53
N PHE A 153 -1.37 9.79 5.00
CA PHE A 153 -1.30 10.34 6.34
C PHE A 153 -2.70 10.55 6.91
N SER A 154 -2.78 10.71 8.23
CA SER A 154 -4.05 10.92 8.93
C SER A 154 -3.86 11.75 10.19
N CYS A 155 -4.97 12.38 10.60
CA CYS A 155 -5.13 13.03 11.90
C CYS A 155 -6.31 12.39 12.62
N GLU A 156 -6.07 11.95 13.84
CA GLU A 156 -7.12 11.50 14.75
C GLU A 156 -7.66 12.73 15.50
N LEU A 157 -8.98 12.88 15.50
CA LEU A 157 -9.67 13.97 16.18
C LEU A 157 -10.17 13.52 17.55
N ALA A 158 -10.15 14.42 18.53
CA ALA A 158 -10.72 14.15 19.83
C ALA A 158 -12.23 13.83 19.71
N PRO A 159 -12.75 12.81 20.40
CA PRO A 159 -14.12 12.32 20.22
C PRO A 159 -15.20 13.38 20.50
N HIS A 160 -14.88 14.42 21.28
CA HIS A 160 -15.81 15.51 21.62
C HIS A 160 -16.01 16.54 20.50
N THR A 161 -15.28 16.45 19.37
CA THR A 161 -15.40 17.40 18.26
C THR A 161 -16.41 16.97 17.19
N ALA A 162 -17.04 15.80 17.31
CA ALA A 162 -18.00 15.27 16.34
C ALA A 162 -19.47 15.66 16.66
N SER A 163 -19.70 16.56 17.61
CA SER A 163 -21.03 17.09 17.94
C SER A 163 -21.14 18.57 17.56
N THR A 164 -21.60 18.81 16.33
CA THR A 164 -22.37 19.99 15.92
C THR A 164 -23.39 19.57 14.90
#